data_AF-A0AAN6TPT3-F1
#
_entry.id   AF-A0AAN6TPT3-F1
#
_cell.length_a   1.000
_cell.length_b   1.000
_cell.length_c   1.000
_cell.angle_alpha   90.00
_cell.angle_beta   90.00
_cell.angle_gamma   90.00
#
_symmetry.space_group_name_H-M   'P 1'
#
loop_
_entity.id
_entity.type
_entity.pdbx_description
1 polymer ?
#
loop_
_entity_poly.entity_id
_entity_poly.type
_entity_poly.pdbx_seq_one_letter_code
_entity_poly.pdbx_strand_id
1 'polypeptide(L)'
;MQLPAFRIAICREHSSAVTAKSIASHIDLQHSHLALGDRRRIVEEASALRDDGSLAADMQDIRFPREIIPAIDGLPVWSDGKKCIQCGYIRRTRNHIQQHCRSEHGWVNPRGRGRKSGQMPAGGLGEAWVDGVYCQRFGRDGALQRLFEVVPPPAANKG
;
A
#
# COMPACT_ATOMS: atom_id res chain seq x y z
N MET A 1 -0.69 12.54 -10.70
CA MET A 1 -0.39 13.36 -9.50
C MET A 1 0.97 12.98 -8.96
N GLN A 2 1.91 13.91 -8.83
CA GLN A 2 3.25 13.62 -8.31
C GLN A 2 3.27 13.59 -6.78
N LEU A 3 4.07 12.69 -6.20
CA LEU A 3 4.33 12.59 -4.77
C LEU A 3 5.86 12.50 -4.52
N PRO A 4 6.57 13.63 -4.49
CA PRO A 4 8.04 13.67 -4.42
C PRO A 4 8.61 12.95 -3.19
N ALA A 5 7.93 13.04 -2.03
CA ALA A 5 8.34 12.38 -0.80
C ALA A 5 8.49 10.85 -0.95
N PHE A 6 7.69 10.25 -1.82
CA PHE A 6 7.70 8.82 -2.13
C PHE A 6 8.41 8.49 -3.44
N ARG A 7 8.80 9.53 -4.20
CA ARG A 7 9.40 9.44 -5.54
C ARG A 7 8.52 8.70 -6.53
N ILE A 8 7.22 8.98 -6.53
CA ILE A 8 6.26 8.33 -7.44
C ILE A 8 5.34 9.36 -8.08
N ALA A 9 4.74 8.98 -9.20
CA ALA A 9 3.54 9.63 -9.70
C ALA A 9 2.36 8.63 -9.63
N ILE A 10 1.19 9.10 -9.24
CA ILE A 10 -0.05 8.32 -9.21
C ILE A 10 -0.84 8.58 -10.49
N CYS A 11 -1.12 7.50 -11.21
CA CYS A 11 -2.18 7.47 -12.21
C CYS A 11 -3.53 7.28 -11.48
N ARG A 12 -4.40 8.28 -11.58
CA ARG A 12 -5.69 8.27 -10.86
C ARG A 12 -6.70 7.30 -11.49
N GLU A 13 -6.70 7.17 -12.82
CA GLU A 13 -7.59 6.25 -13.54
C GLU A 13 -7.34 4.78 -13.16
N HIS A 14 -6.06 4.41 -13.00
CA HIS A 14 -5.66 3.03 -12.68
C HIS A 14 -5.38 2.80 -11.19
N SER A 15 -5.47 3.87 -10.39
CA SER A 15 -5.18 3.89 -8.96
C SER A 15 -3.86 3.21 -8.60
N SER A 16 -2.80 3.56 -9.34
CA SER A 16 -1.48 2.95 -9.21
C SER A 16 -0.36 3.97 -9.39
N ALA A 17 0.73 3.76 -8.66
CA ALA A 17 1.98 4.46 -8.84
C ALA A 17 2.67 4.00 -10.12
N VAL A 18 3.32 4.95 -10.79
CA VAL A 18 4.21 4.75 -11.93
C VAL A 18 5.58 5.34 -11.61
N THR A 19 6.62 4.65 -12.06
CA THR A 19 8.02 5.10 -12.07
C THR A 19 8.38 5.64 -13.45
N ALA A 20 9.51 6.34 -13.56
CA ALA A 20 10.00 6.85 -14.83
C ALA A 20 10.23 5.73 -15.87
N LYS A 21 10.67 4.55 -15.43
CA LYS A 21 10.82 3.38 -16.32
C LYS A 21 9.50 2.81 -16.80
N SER A 22 8.47 2.80 -15.96
CA SER A 22 7.17 2.18 -16.27
C SER A 22 6.21 3.11 -17.02
N ILE A 23 6.42 4.43 -16.96
CA ILE A 23 5.40 5.39 -17.38
C ILE A 23 5.10 5.34 -18.87
N ALA A 24 6.11 5.18 -19.73
CA ALA A 24 5.92 5.09 -21.18
C ALA A 24 5.02 3.90 -21.54
N SER A 25 5.39 2.70 -21.06
CA SER A 25 4.60 1.49 -21.29
C SER A 25 3.21 1.58 -20.67
N HIS A 26 3.08 2.17 -19.48
CA HIS A 26 1.78 2.37 -18.83
C HIS A 26 0.86 3.25 -19.69
N ILE A 27 1.37 4.38 -20.19
CA ILE A 27 0.61 5.31 -21.01
C ILE A 27 0.23 4.69 -22.36
N ASP A 28 1.16 4.03 -23.03
CA ASP A 28 0.87 3.44 -24.34
C ASP A 28 -0.15 2.31 -24.28
N LEU A 29 -0.14 1.52 -23.20
CA LEU A 29 -1.06 0.39 -23.03
C LEU A 29 -2.41 0.81 -22.44
N GLN A 30 -2.42 1.74 -21.47
CA GLN A 30 -3.61 2.05 -20.67
C GLN A 30 -4.25 3.39 -21.02
N HIS A 31 -3.49 4.30 -21.66
CA HIS A 31 -3.95 5.62 -22.07
C HIS A 31 -3.77 5.84 -23.59
N SER A 32 -4.02 4.79 -24.38
CA SER A 32 -3.97 4.86 -25.86
C SER A 32 -4.99 5.85 -26.46
N HIS A 33 -6.02 6.22 -25.69
CA HIS A 33 -7.00 7.25 -26.03
C HIS A 33 -6.39 8.67 -26.05
N LEU A 34 -5.25 8.90 -25.40
CA LEU A 34 -4.58 10.20 -25.43
C LEU A 34 -3.87 10.41 -26.78
N ALA A 35 -3.90 11.65 -27.24
CA ALA A 35 -3.15 12.04 -28.44
C ALA A 35 -1.66 11.75 -28.25
N LEU A 36 -0.97 11.40 -29.34
CA LEU A 36 0.45 11.06 -29.29
C LEU A 36 1.31 12.19 -28.69
N GLY A 37 0.97 13.44 -28.96
CA GLY A 37 1.65 14.61 -28.39
C GLY A 37 1.52 14.68 -26.87
N ASP A 38 0.33 14.42 -26.32
CA ASP A 38 0.10 14.43 -24.87
C ASP A 38 0.85 13.27 -24.19
N ARG A 39 0.82 12.07 -24.79
CA ARG A 39 1.59 10.92 -24.28
C ARG A 39 3.08 11.21 -24.21
N ARG A 40 3.65 11.80 -25.27
CA ARG A 40 5.05 12.21 -25.32
C ARG A 40 5.38 13.24 -24.24
N ARG A 41 4.56 14.29 -24.10
CA ARG A 41 4.74 15.32 -23.07
C ARG A 41 4.79 14.71 -21.66
N ILE A 42 3.88 13.79 -21.33
CA ILE A 42 3.86 13.15 -20.01
C ILE A 42 5.14 12.32 -19.77
N VAL A 43 5.64 11.62 -20.79
CA VAL A 43 6.90 10.84 -20.68
C VAL A 43 8.12 11.74 -20.55
N GLU A 44 8.15 12.88 -21.25
CA GLU A 44 9.21 13.89 -21.15
C GLU A 44 9.22 14.53 -19.75
N GLU A 45 8.05 14.94 -19.24
CA GLU A 45 7.90 15.45 -17.88
C GLU A 45 8.39 14.43 -16.83
N ALA A 46 8.01 13.16 -16.98
CA ALA A 46 8.46 12.11 -16.07
C ALA A 46 9.98 11.86 -16.15
N SER A 47 10.59 12.08 -17.30
CA SER A 47 12.05 12.01 -17.46
C SER A 47 12.73 13.16 -16.73
N ALA A 48 12.22 14.39 -16.86
CA ALA A 48 12.73 15.54 -16.11
C ALA A 48 12.61 15.33 -14.58
N LEU A 49 11.48 14.80 -14.11
CA LEU A 49 11.27 14.46 -12.70
C LEU A 49 12.17 13.32 -12.20
N ARG A 50 12.59 12.41 -13.09
CA ARG A 50 13.59 11.40 -12.74
C ARG A 50 14.94 12.07 -12.52
N ASP A 51 15.32 12.97 -13.40
CA ASP A 51 16.64 13.61 -13.43
C ASP A 51 16.81 14.57 -12.24
N ASP A 52 15.74 15.23 -11.77
CA ASP A 52 15.75 16.03 -10.54
C ASP A 52 15.61 15.20 -9.24
N GLY A 53 15.40 13.88 -9.36
CA GLY A 53 15.29 12.94 -8.25
C GLY A 53 13.89 12.80 -7.64
N SER A 54 12.91 13.57 -8.10
CA SER A 54 11.53 13.58 -7.57
C SER A 54 10.67 12.41 -8.04
N LEU A 55 11.11 11.67 -9.05
CA LEU A 55 10.51 10.43 -9.52
C LEU A 55 11.53 9.29 -9.51
N ALA A 56 11.13 8.13 -9.01
CA ALA A 56 11.94 6.93 -8.98
C ALA A 56 12.19 6.43 -10.41
N ALA A 57 13.42 5.99 -10.68
CA ALA A 57 13.75 5.33 -11.94
C ALA A 57 13.04 3.97 -12.00
N ASP A 58 13.20 3.14 -10.97
CA ASP A 58 12.58 1.82 -10.86
C ASP A 58 11.87 1.63 -9.51
N MET A 59 11.10 0.55 -9.36
CA MET A 59 10.31 0.22 -8.18
C MET A 59 11.16 0.11 -6.90
N GLN A 60 12.42 -0.30 -7.02
CA GLN A 60 13.35 -0.39 -5.89
C GLN A 60 13.74 0.97 -5.30
N ASP A 61 13.61 2.05 -6.09
CA ASP A 61 13.98 3.41 -5.68
C ASP A 61 12.82 4.17 -5.01
N ILE A 62 11.66 3.53 -4.93
CA ILE A 62 10.45 4.06 -4.30
C ILE A 62 10.61 4.08 -2.79
N ARG A 63 10.17 5.18 -2.18
CA ARG A 63 10.16 5.33 -0.72
C ARG A 63 8.76 5.05 -0.20
N PHE A 64 8.65 4.07 0.68
CA PHE A 64 7.40 3.79 1.39
C PHE A 64 7.26 4.66 2.64
N PRO A 65 6.04 5.07 3.01
CA PRO A 65 5.78 5.75 4.27
C PRO A 65 6.29 4.92 5.45
N ARG A 66 7.01 5.56 6.36
CA ARG A 66 7.45 4.96 7.63
C ARG A 66 6.51 5.31 8.78
N GLU A 67 5.83 6.45 8.65
CA GLU A 67 4.85 6.97 9.60
C GLU A 67 3.44 6.87 9.01
N ILE A 68 2.44 7.06 9.86
CA ILE A 68 1.04 7.10 9.44
C ILE A 68 0.80 8.45 8.74
N ILE A 69 0.34 8.40 7.50
CA ILE A 69 0.09 9.59 6.67
C ILE A 69 -1.40 9.73 6.34
N PRO A 70 -1.88 10.91 5.93
CA PRO A 70 -3.20 11.02 5.32
C PRO A 70 -3.33 10.09 4.10
N ALA A 71 -4.55 9.59 3.87
CA ALA A 71 -4.83 8.78 2.69
C ALA A 71 -4.47 9.55 1.41
N ILE A 72 -3.67 8.93 0.56
CA ILE A 72 -3.26 9.47 -0.73
C ILE A 72 -4.43 9.39 -1.69
N ASP A 73 -4.84 10.54 -2.21
CA ASP A 73 -5.87 10.64 -3.23
C ASP A 73 -5.52 9.84 -4.49
N GLY A 74 -6.54 9.23 -5.09
CA GLY A 74 -6.38 8.36 -6.26
C GLY A 74 -5.87 6.96 -5.96
N LEU A 75 -5.64 6.58 -4.70
CA LEU A 75 -5.33 5.19 -4.30
C LEU A 75 -6.49 4.57 -3.50
N PRO A 76 -6.73 3.25 -3.63
CA PRO A 76 -7.76 2.57 -2.85
C PRO A 76 -7.43 2.58 -1.36
N VAL A 77 -8.44 2.86 -0.53
CA VAL A 77 -8.35 2.80 0.94
C VAL A 77 -9.10 1.58 1.45
N TRP A 78 -8.49 0.85 2.37
CA TRP A 78 -9.13 -0.28 3.05
C TRP A 78 -9.10 -0.09 4.56
N SER A 79 -10.18 -0.47 5.24
CA SER A 79 -10.32 -0.43 6.71
C SER A 79 -10.12 -1.80 7.38
N ASP A 80 -9.86 -2.85 6.60
CA ASP A 80 -9.73 -4.24 7.07
C ASP A 80 -8.28 -4.67 7.31
N GLY A 81 -7.35 -3.71 7.37
CA GLY A 81 -5.93 -3.96 7.58
C GLY A 81 -5.63 -4.60 8.94
N LYS A 82 -4.57 -5.41 8.96
CA LYS A 82 -4.04 -6.10 10.16
C LYS A 82 -2.56 -5.79 10.25
N LYS A 83 -2.18 -5.04 11.28
CA LYS A 83 -0.81 -4.53 11.47
C LYS A 83 -0.10 -5.33 12.56
N CYS A 84 0.98 -6.00 12.22
CA CYS A 84 1.81 -6.68 13.21
C CYS A 84 2.33 -5.67 14.24
N ILE A 85 2.19 -5.99 15.54
CA ILE A 85 2.65 -5.10 16.61
C ILE A 85 4.18 -5.01 16.64
N GLN A 86 4.87 -6.11 16.32
CA GLN A 86 6.33 -6.18 16.48
C GLN A 86 7.12 -5.45 15.38
N CYS A 87 6.64 -5.46 14.13
CA CYS A 87 7.37 -4.86 13.01
C CYS A 87 6.54 -3.90 12.14
N GLY A 88 5.26 -3.70 12.45
CA GLY A 88 4.36 -2.83 11.70
C GLY A 88 3.94 -3.37 10.33
N TYR A 89 4.28 -4.62 9.97
CA TYR A 89 3.88 -5.21 8.69
C TYR A 89 2.37 -5.35 8.58
N ILE A 90 1.81 -5.00 7.42
CA ILE A 90 0.36 -4.96 7.22
C ILE A 90 -0.08 -5.98 6.17
N ARG A 91 -1.12 -6.75 6.51
CA ARG A 91 -1.90 -7.56 5.56
C ARG A 91 -3.38 -7.40 5.83
N ARG A 92 -4.22 -7.56 4.81
CA ARG A 92 -5.68 -7.43 4.97
C ARG A 92 -6.34 -8.72 5.48
N THR A 93 -5.82 -9.87 5.07
CA THR A 93 -6.39 -11.17 5.43
C THR A 93 -5.75 -11.73 6.69
N ARG A 94 -6.55 -12.38 7.55
CA ARG A 94 -6.09 -13.03 8.78
C ARG A 94 -5.01 -14.10 8.53
N ASN A 95 -5.18 -14.93 7.51
CA ASN A 95 -4.25 -16.02 7.21
C ASN A 95 -2.83 -15.49 6.91
N HIS A 96 -2.71 -14.43 6.10
CA HIS A 96 -1.41 -13.85 5.78
C HIS A 96 -0.74 -13.15 6.97
N ILE A 97 -1.49 -12.45 7.84
CA ILE A 97 -0.86 -11.82 9.01
C ILE A 97 -0.43 -12.88 10.04
N GLN A 98 -1.20 -13.96 10.20
CA GLN A 98 -0.80 -15.09 11.04
C GLN A 98 0.44 -15.80 10.52
N GLN A 99 0.53 -16.02 9.21
CA GLN A 99 1.71 -16.60 8.57
C GLN A 99 2.93 -15.72 8.84
N HIS A 100 2.81 -14.41 8.64
CA HIS A 100 3.88 -13.46 8.91
C HIS A 100 4.33 -13.48 10.37
N CYS A 101 3.40 -13.34 11.34
CA CYS A 101 3.77 -13.37 12.76
C CYS A 101 4.41 -14.71 13.15
N ARG A 102 4.00 -15.82 12.53
CA ARG A 102 4.62 -17.13 12.76
C ARG A 102 6.04 -17.21 12.18
N SER A 103 6.23 -16.82 10.91
CA SER A 103 7.52 -16.96 10.23
C SER A 103 8.56 -15.98 10.74
N GLU A 104 8.19 -14.71 10.93
CA GLU A 104 9.12 -13.63 11.24
C GLU A 104 9.33 -13.45 12.75
N HIS A 105 8.36 -13.87 13.57
CA HIS A 105 8.33 -13.58 14.99
C HIS A 105 8.07 -14.81 15.87
N GLY A 106 8.02 -16.00 15.28
CA GLY A 106 7.83 -17.25 16.02
C GLY A 106 6.47 -17.34 16.72
N TRP A 107 5.47 -16.53 16.33
CA TRP A 107 4.16 -16.55 16.96
C TRP A 107 3.49 -17.92 16.83
N VAL A 108 3.10 -18.47 17.98
CA VAL A 108 2.35 -19.72 18.07
C VAL A 108 0.89 -19.42 18.33
N ASN A 109 0.00 -20.03 17.56
CA ASN A 109 -1.43 -19.86 17.75
C ASN A 109 -1.85 -20.38 19.13
N PRO A 110 -2.38 -19.53 20.03
CA PRO A 110 -2.80 -19.96 21.37
C PRO A 110 -3.99 -20.93 21.31
N ARG A 111 -4.72 -20.96 20.19
CA ARG A 111 -5.73 -21.97 19.86
C ARG A 111 -5.03 -23.21 19.28
N GLY A 112 -4.32 -23.96 20.12
CA GLY A 112 -3.85 -25.30 19.74
C GLY A 112 -5.04 -26.21 19.36
N ARG A 113 -4.81 -27.23 18.51
CA ARG A 113 -5.81 -28.26 18.21
C ARG A 113 -6.30 -28.87 19.55
N GLY A 114 -7.59 -28.71 19.88
CA GLY A 114 -8.25 -29.43 21.00
C GLY A 114 -8.72 -28.60 22.21
N ARG A 115 -8.49 -27.27 22.31
CA ARG A 115 -8.99 -26.47 23.46
C ARG A 115 -10.43 -25.98 23.25
N LYS A 116 -11.31 -26.25 24.23
CA LYS A 116 -12.74 -25.87 24.23
C LYS A 116 -12.92 -24.34 24.30
N SER A 117 -13.84 -23.80 23.50
CA SER A 117 -14.07 -22.37 23.22
C SER A 117 -14.54 -21.49 24.39
N GLY A 118 -14.60 -21.99 25.62
CA GLY A 118 -15.31 -21.35 26.75
C GLY A 118 -14.44 -20.76 27.86
N GLN A 119 -13.11 -20.92 27.82
CA GLN A 119 -12.18 -20.33 28.80
C GLN A 119 -11.30 -19.31 28.09
N MET A 120 -11.84 -18.13 27.81
CA MET A 120 -11.05 -17.00 27.34
C MET A 120 -11.31 -15.81 28.25
N PRO A 121 -10.27 -15.08 28.68
CA PRO A 121 -10.45 -13.72 29.16
C PRO A 121 -11.16 -12.90 28.07
N ALA A 122 -12.02 -11.97 28.47
CA ALA A 122 -12.51 -10.94 27.57
C ALA A 122 -11.30 -10.13 27.05
N GLY A 123 -10.84 -10.44 25.84
CA GLY A 123 -9.56 -9.98 25.27
C GLY A 123 -8.77 -11.10 24.58
N GLY A 124 -9.46 -11.91 23.75
CA GLY A 124 -8.88 -13.14 23.23
C GLY A 124 -7.75 -12.93 22.22
N LEU A 125 -6.64 -13.66 22.42
CA LEU A 125 -5.31 -13.52 21.79
C LEU A 125 -4.49 -12.43 22.50
N GLY A 126 -3.33 -12.76 23.08
CA GLY A 126 -2.29 -11.74 23.21
C GLY A 126 -1.97 -11.26 21.80
N GLU A 127 -2.45 -10.07 21.45
CA GLU A 127 -2.73 -9.66 20.07
C GLU A 127 -1.43 -9.46 19.28
N ALA A 128 -0.98 -10.45 18.49
CA ALA A 128 0.24 -10.30 17.68
C ALA A 128 0.12 -9.24 16.56
N TRP A 129 -1.10 -8.74 16.31
CA TRP A 129 -1.41 -7.67 15.38
C TRP A 129 -2.62 -6.87 15.88
N VAL A 130 -2.72 -5.63 15.40
CA VAL A 130 -3.90 -4.76 15.53
C VAL A 130 -4.79 -4.95 14.30
N ASP A 131 -6.07 -5.27 14.51
CA ASP A 131 -7.09 -5.33 13.47
C ASP A 131 -7.69 -3.93 13.18
N GLY A 132 -8.26 -3.74 11.99
CA GLY A 132 -9.04 -2.54 11.67
C GLY A 132 -8.21 -1.31 11.29
N VAL A 133 -6.92 -1.48 10.99
CA VAL A 133 -6.10 -0.34 10.53
C VAL A 133 -6.49 0.06 9.12
N TYR A 134 -6.54 1.37 8.87
CA TYR A 134 -6.73 1.90 7.53
C TYR A 134 -5.41 1.81 6.76
N CYS A 135 -5.43 1.28 5.55
CA CYS A 135 -4.22 1.11 4.75
C CYS A 135 -4.44 1.32 3.26
N GLN A 136 -3.35 1.65 2.57
CA GLN A 136 -3.26 1.76 1.11
C GLN A 136 -2.02 1.02 0.62
N ARG A 137 -1.91 0.87 -0.71
CA ARG A 137 -0.71 0.39 -1.39
C ARG A 137 -0.50 1.21 -2.65
N PHE A 138 0.74 1.26 -3.13
CA PHE A 138 1.05 2.01 -4.35
C PHE A 138 0.64 1.30 -5.63
N GLY A 139 0.41 -0.01 -5.63
CA GLY A 139 0.06 -0.72 -6.85
C GLY A 139 -0.24 -2.20 -6.65
N ARG A 140 -0.40 -2.91 -7.76
CA ARG A 140 -0.80 -4.32 -7.75
C ARG A 140 0.34 -5.29 -7.97
N ASP A 141 1.56 -4.82 -8.22
CA ASP A 141 2.67 -5.66 -8.64
C ASP A 141 3.93 -5.43 -7.79
N GLY A 142 4.70 -6.51 -7.58
CA GLY A 142 6.00 -6.46 -6.90
C GLY A 142 5.98 -5.69 -5.58
N ALA A 143 6.96 -4.80 -5.39
CA ALA A 143 7.11 -4.00 -4.19
C ALA A 143 5.92 -3.04 -3.96
N LEU A 144 5.24 -2.60 -5.03
CA LEU A 144 4.10 -1.67 -4.94
C LEU A 144 2.90 -2.26 -4.20
N GLN A 145 2.82 -3.60 -4.08
CA GLN A 145 1.78 -4.26 -3.30
C GLN A 145 1.92 -4.05 -1.80
N ARG A 146 3.08 -3.57 -1.32
CA ARG A 146 3.31 -3.34 0.10
C ARG A 146 2.28 -2.34 0.64
N LEU A 147 1.58 -2.77 1.69
CA LEU A 147 0.61 -1.95 2.38
C LEU A 147 1.33 -1.01 3.35
N PHE A 148 0.83 0.20 3.46
CA PHE A 148 1.22 1.19 4.46
C PHE A 148 -0.03 1.74 5.15
N GLU A 149 0.12 2.13 6.41
CA GLU A 149 -0.97 2.64 7.23
C GLU A 149 -1.28 4.09 6.85
N VAL A 150 -2.57 4.42 6.89
CA VAL A 150 -3.05 5.78 6.66
C VAL A 150 -4.06 6.18 7.73
N VAL A 151 -4.20 7.48 7.93
CA VAL A 151 -5.29 8.05 8.74
C VAL A 151 -6.62 7.69 8.06
N PRO A 152 -7.68 7.34 8.82
CA PRO A 152 -9.01 7.18 8.25
C PRO A 152 -9.40 8.42 7.46
N PRO A 153 -9.96 8.28 6.24
CA PRO A 153 -10.50 9.42 5.53
C PRO A 153 -11.57 10.08 6.40
N PRO A 154 -11.71 11.42 6.36
CA PRO A 154 -12.77 12.11 7.09
C PRO A 154 -14.10 11.45 6.73
N ALA A 155 -14.89 11.09 7.73
CA ALA A 155 -16.17 10.43 7.52
C ALA A 155 -16.96 11.28 6.53
N ALA A 156 -17.23 10.73 5.33
CA ALA A 156 -18.19 11.35 4.44
C ALA A 156 -19.51 11.37 5.21
N ASN A 157 -19.92 12.56 5.65
CA ASN A 157 -21.25 12.76 6.22
C ASN A 157 -22.23 12.17 5.21
N LYS A 158 -22.83 11.04 5.58
CA LYS A 158 -23.99 10.51 4.87
C LYS A 158 -25.12 11.47 5.21
N GLY A 159 -25.36 12.42 4.30
CA GLY A 159 -26.62 13.17 4.26
C GLY A 159 -27.79 12.25 3.96
#